data_AF-F7VJG4-F1
#
_entry.id   AF-F7VJG4-F1
#
_cell.length_a   1.000
_cell.length_b   1.000
_cell.length_c   1.000
_cell.angle_alpha   90.00
_cell.angle_beta   90.00
_cell.angle_gamma   90.00
#
_symmetry.space_group_name_H-M   'P 1'
#
loop_
_entity.id
_entity.type
_entity.pdbx_description
1 polymer ?
#
loop_
_entity_poly.entity_id
_entity_poly.type
_entity_poly.pdbx_seq_one_letter_code
_entity_poly.pdbx_strand_id
1 'polypeptide(L)'
;MESCPTRIFLPNERAIEPQIMALYRDFGLNDRQIAIIARAASKREYYCQTQRGNRLFELGLGPVALALCAASGKDDHRLIDHVLAEHGRDGFLPAWFEARGVIWAADLLREGDVS
;
A
#
# COMPACT_ATOMS: atom_id res chain seq x y z
N MET A 1 27.18 6.90 -10.43
CA MET A 1 25.82 6.72 -9.87
C MET A 1 25.74 5.28 -9.33
N GLU A 2 26.54 4.98 -8.31
CA GLU A 2 26.69 3.67 -7.68
C GLU A 2 26.14 3.77 -6.26
N SER A 3 25.05 3.03 -5.94
CA SER A 3 24.59 2.62 -4.59
C SER A 3 23.07 2.62 -4.39
N CYS A 4 22.29 2.20 -5.39
CA CYS A 4 20.93 1.70 -5.15
C CYS A 4 20.79 0.32 -5.81
N PRO A 5 21.06 -0.79 -5.09
CA PRO A 5 20.98 -2.14 -5.66
C PRO A 5 19.54 -2.59 -5.98
N THR A 6 18.55 -1.88 -5.43
CA THR A 6 17.12 -2.15 -5.62
C THR A 6 16.38 -0.86 -5.96
N ARG A 7 15.63 -0.85 -7.08
CA ARG A 7 14.77 0.27 -7.48
C ARG A 7 13.32 -0.19 -7.51
N ILE A 8 12.43 0.57 -6.90
CA ILE A 8 10.99 0.28 -6.85
C ILE A 8 10.27 1.36 -7.66
N PHE A 9 9.53 0.93 -8.68
CA PHE A 9 8.71 1.82 -9.51
C PHE A 9 7.23 1.57 -9.20
N LEU A 10 6.53 2.64 -8.85
CA LEU A 10 5.08 2.65 -8.63
C LEU A 10 4.34 2.72 -9.98
N PRO A 11 3.07 2.25 -10.05
CA PRO A 11 2.23 2.42 -11.22
C PRO A 11 2.15 3.90 -11.61
N ASN A 12 2.41 4.18 -12.87
CA ASN A 12 2.39 5.54 -13.38
C ASN A 12 1.84 5.53 -14.80
N GLU A 13 0.56 5.84 -14.97
CA GLU A 13 -0.12 5.90 -16.26
C GLU A 13 0.57 6.86 -17.24
N ARG A 14 1.25 7.88 -16.71
CA ARG A 14 2.03 8.86 -17.47
C ARG A 14 3.39 8.32 -17.94
N ALA A 15 3.74 7.08 -17.61
CA ALA A 15 5.00 6.46 -18.01
C ALA A 15 5.22 6.42 -19.53
N ILE A 16 4.13 6.43 -20.32
CA ILE A 16 4.19 6.49 -21.77
C ILE A 16 4.36 7.91 -22.33
N GLU A 17 4.21 8.96 -21.51
CA GLU A 17 4.43 10.33 -21.96
C GLU A 17 5.91 10.53 -22.34
N PRO A 18 6.22 11.21 -23.45
CA PRO A 18 7.59 11.30 -23.98
C PRO A 18 8.63 11.78 -22.96
N GLN A 19 8.26 12.74 -22.10
CA GLN A 19 9.14 13.29 -21.06
C GLN A 19 9.42 12.28 -19.93
N ILE A 20 8.40 11.55 -19.48
CA ILE A 20 8.53 10.55 -18.40
C ILE A 20 9.24 9.30 -18.94
N MET A 21 8.94 8.90 -20.18
CA MET A 21 9.57 7.76 -20.85
C MET A 21 11.09 7.98 -21.01
N ALA A 22 11.52 9.19 -21.39
CA ALA A 22 12.94 9.53 -21.48
C ALA A 22 13.63 9.37 -20.11
N LEU A 23 13.01 9.87 -19.04
CA LEU A 23 13.51 9.71 -17.69
C LEU A 23 13.62 8.24 -17.26
N TYR A 24 12.64 7.40 -17.59
CA TYR A 24 12.71 5.96 -17.28
C TYR A 24 13.78 5.24 -18.10
N ARG A 25 14.06 5.65 -19.34
CA ARG A 25 15.19 5.13 -20.12
C ARG A 25 16.53 5.49 -19.50
N ASP A 26 16.68 6.71 -18.97
CA ASP A 26 17.88 7.13 -18.25
C ASP A 26 18.07 6.32 -16.96
N PHE A 27 16.99 5.82 -16.37
CA PHE A 27 17.03 4.86 -15.25
C PHE A 27 17.30 3.40 -15.66
N GLY A 28 17.48 3.13 -16.95
CA GLY A 28 17.81 1.81 -17.49
C GLY A 28 16.60 0.90 -17.72
N LEU A 29 15.39 1.45 -17.84
CA LEU A 29 14.20 0.69 -18.23
C LEU A 29 14.08 0.60 -19.75
N ASN A 30 13.65 -0.56 -20.23
CA ASN A 30 13.25 -0.74 -21.62
C ASN A 30 11.76 -0.46 -21.84
N ASP A 31 11.37 -0.29 -23.10
CA ASP A 31 10.00 0.08 -23.49
C ASP A 31 8.94 -0.90 -22.97
N ARG A 32 9.27 -2.19 -22.85
CA ARG A 32 8.37 -3.20 -22.29
C ARG A 32 8.13 -2.98 -20.79
N GLN A 33 9.16 -2.59 -20.04
CA GLN A 33 9.05 -2.31 -18.60
C GLN A 33 8.26 -1.02 -18.35
N ILE A 34 8.49 -0.01 -19.17
CA ILE A 34 7.74 1.25 -19.14
C ILE A 34 6.26 0.99 -19.43
N ALA A 35 5.93 0.14 -20.41
CA ALA A 35 4.57 -0.27 -20.70
C ALA A 35 3.89 -1.06 -19.56
N ILE A 36 4.66 -1.85 -18.79
CA ILE A 36 4.16 -2.53 -17.59
C ILE A 36 3.82 -1.51 -16.49
N ILE A 37 4.71 -0.55 -16.23
CA ILE A 37 4.48 0.51 -15.23
C ILE A 37 3.27 1.38 -15.61
N ALA A 38 3.08 1.65 -16.90
CA ALA A 38 1.96 2.43 -17.42
C ALA A 38 0.61 1.75 -17.26
N ARG A 39 0.58 0.41 -17.28
CA ARG A 39 -0.66 -0.40 -17.24
C ARG A 39 -0.92 -1.04 -15.88
N ALA A 40 0.03 -0.94 -14.95
CA ALA A 40 -0.11 -1.50 -13.62
C ALA A 40 -1.30 -0.87 -12.88
N ALA A 41 -2.09 -1.69 -12.19
CA ALA A 41 -3.28 -1.23 -11.49
C ALA A 41 -2.88 -0.32 -10.32
N SER A 42 -3.32 0.94 -10.39
CA SER A 42 -3.03 1.93 -9.36
C SER A 42 -3.55 1.45 -8.00
N LYS A 43 -2.66 1.53 -6.99
CA LYS A 43 -2.78 1.15 -5.56
C LYS A 43 -2.29 -0.23 -5.11
N ARG A 44 -1.81 -1.16 -5.96
CA ARG A 44 -1.35 -2.47 -5.43
C ARG A 44 -0.08 -3.07 -6.05
N GLU A 45 0.31 -2.67 -7.26
CA GLU A 45 1.40 -3.34 -7.97
C GLU A 45 2.70 -2.51 -7.95
N TYR A 46 3.78 -3.07 -7.44
CA TYR A 46 5.09 -2.44 -7.39
C TYR A 46 6.04 -3.18 -8.34
N TYR A 47 6.77 -2.44 -9.19
CA TYR A 47 7.78 -3.03 -10.05
C TYR A 47 9.16 -2.94 -9.39
N CYS A 48 9.69 -4.09 -8.95
CA CYS A 48 11.01 -4.17 -8.35
C CYS A 48 12.07 -4.53 -9.40
N GLN A 49 13.12 -3.72 -9.49
CA GLN A 49 14.34 -4.02 -10.21
C GLN A 49 15.46 -4.33 -9.22
N THR A 50 16.06 -5.51 -9.34
CA THR A 50 17.24 -5.96 -8.55
C THR A 50 18.33 -6.47 -9.49
N GLN A 51 19.57 -6.62 -9.00
CA GLN A 51 20.66 -7.26 -9.77
C GLN A 51 20.33 -8.69 -10.23
N ARG A 52 19.40 -9.38 -9.57
CA ARG A 52 19.00 -10.77 -9.89
C ARG A 52 17.79 -10.85 -10.83
N GLY A 53 17.24 -9.72 -11.26
CA GLY A 53 16.10 -9.66 -12.19
C GLY A 53 15.02 -8.66 -11.77
N ASN A 54 13.99 -8.56 -12.60
CA ASN A 54 12.90 -7.60 -12.44
C ASN A 54 11.56 -8.33 -12.30
N ARG A 55 10.77 -8.00 -11.28
CA ARG A 55 9.45 -8.61 -11.04
C ARG A 55 8.43 -7.57 -10.58
N LEU A 56 7.23 -7.65 -11.15
CA LEU A 56 6.05 -7.02 -10.58
C LEU A 56 5.65 -7.83 -9.34
N PHE A 57 5.42 -7.17 -8.22
CA PHE A 57 4.90 -7.80 -7.02
C PHE A 57 3.76 -6.96 -6.46
N GLU A 58 2.72 -7.62 -5.98
CA GLU A 58 1.67 -6.96 -5.24
C GLU A 58 2.11 -6.88 -3.78
N LEU A 59 2.07 -5.70 -3.18
CA LEU A 59 2.03 -5.60 -1.72
C LEU A 59 0.62 -6.05 -1.33
N GLY A 60 0.43 -7.36 -1.23
CA GLY A 60 -0.82 -8.02 -0.84
C GLY A 60 -1.17 -7.75 0.62
N LEU A 61 -1.32 -6.46 0.97
CA LEU A 61 -1.80 -6.02 2.25
C LEU A 61 -3.24 -6.49 2.36
N GLY A 62 -3.47 -7.52 3.17
CA GLY A 62 -4.80 -8.00 3.47
C GLY A 62 -5.65 -6.90 4.14
N PRO A 63 -6.98 -7.12 4.29
CA PRO A 63 -7.90 -6.12 4.84
C PRO A 63 -7.46 -5.54 6.19
N VAL A 64 -6.86 -6.36 7.06
CA VAL A 64 -6.29 -5.93 8.36
C VAL A 64 -5.12 -4.96 8.17
N ALA A 65 -4.14 -5.33 7.33
CA ALA A 65 -2.98 -4.49 7.09
C ALA A 65 -3.37 -3.16 6.41
N LEU A 66 -4.36 -3.19 5.52
CA LEU A 66 -4.92 -1.97 4.92
C LEU A 66 -5.68 -1.11 5.93
N ALA A 67 -6.47 -1.71 6.82
CA ALA A 67 -7.18 -0.97 7.86
C ALA A 67 -6.22 -0.22 8.80
N LEU A 68 -5.00 -0.73 9.00
CA LEU A 68 -3.98 -0.10 9.84
C LEU A 68 -3.07 0.86 9.07
N CYS A 69 -2.51 0.42 7.94
CA CYS A 69 -1.44 1.15 7.25
C CYS A 69 -1.95 2.13 6.20
N ALA A 70 -3.21 2.03 5.76
CA ALA A 70 -3.77 2.89 4.71
C ALA A 70 -4.69 4.01 5.26
N ALA A 71 -4.67 4.24 6.58
CA ALA A 71 -5.54 5.19 7.27
C ALA A 71 -4.81 6.51 7.58
N SER A 72 -4.51 7.30 6.55
CA SER A 72 -3.72 8.53 6.67
C SER A 72 -4.40 9.78 6.10
N GLY A 73 -5.66 9.66 5.68
CA GLY A 73 -6.48 10.77 5.19
C GLY A 73 -7.11 11.59 6.31
N LYS A 74 -7.67 12.75 5.96
CA LYS A 74 -8.40 13.60 6.94
C LYS A 74 -9.63 12.90 7.50
N ASP A 75 -10.34 12.13 6.69
CA ASP A 75 -11.50 11.36 7.14
C ASP A 75 -11.08 10.17 8.02
N ASP A 76 -9.91 9.57 7.75
CA ASP A 76 -9.35 8.54 8.62
C ASP A 76 -9.01 9.12 10.00
N HIS A 77 -8.38 10.30 10.07
CA HIS A 77 -8.08 10.94 11.35
C HIS A 77 -9.35 11.24 12.16
N ARG A 78 -10.41 11.76 11.52
CA ARG A 78 -11.69 11.99 12.19
C ARG A 78 -12.31 10.70 12.72
N LEU A 79 -12.22 9.62 11.94
CA LEU A 79 -12.71 8.32 12.36
C LEU A 79 -11.89 7.76 13.53
N ILE A 80 -10.57 7.91 13.51
CA ILE A 80 -9.67 7.53 14.62
C ILE A 80 -10.07 8.29 15.88
N ASP A 81 -10.21 9.62 15.80
CA ASP A 81 -10.59 10.45 16.95
C ASP A 81 -11.96 10.04 17.51
N HIS A 82 -12.92 9.76 16.64
CA HIS A 82 -14.26 9.33 17.02
C HIS A 82 -14.24 7.96 17.74
N VAL A 83 -13.61 6.96 17.13
CA VAL A 83 -13.50 5.61 17.69
C VAL A 83 -12.74 5.64 19.03
N LEU A 84 -11.67 6.43 19.12
CA LEU A 84 -10.91 6.59 20.34
C LEU A 84 -11.71 7.29 21.46
N ALA A 85 -12.51 8.29 21.10
CA ALA A 85 -13.37 8.99 22.06
C ALA A 85 -14.49 8.10 22.59
N GLU A 86 -15.05 7.23 21.76
CA GLU A 86 -16.18 6.36 22.13
C GLU A 86 -15.74 5.09 22.88
N HIS A 87 -14.66 4.44 22.43
CA HIS A 87 -14.24 3.14 22.96
C HIS A 87 -13.01 3.18 23.86
N GLY A 88 -12.38 4.35 23.99
CA GLY A 88 -11.12 4.50 24.72
C GLY A 88 -9.96 3.77 24.05
N ARG A 89 -8.79 3.78 24.69
CA ARG A 89 -7.57 3.17 24.14
C ARG A 89 -7.65 1.64 24.11
N ASP A 90 -8.19 1.05 25.17
CA ASP A 90 -8.23 -0.41 25.31
C ASP A 90 -9.23 -1.05 24.33
N GLY A 91 -10.36 -0.38 24.07
CA GLY A 91 -11.37 -0.81 23.09
C GLY A 91 -11.12 -0.34 21.66
N PHE A 92 -10.05 0.42 21.41
CA PHE A 92 -9.83 1.07 20.12
C PHE A 92 -9.69 0.07 18.98
N LEU A 93 -8.86 -0.96 19.13
CA LEU A 93 -8.47 -1.81 18.01
C LEU A 93 -9.63 -2.68 17.48
N PRO A 94 -10.46 -3.34 18.32
CA PRO A 94 -11.65 -4.03 17.84
C PRO A 94 -12.66 -3.07 17.18
N ALA A 95 -12.95 -1.93 17.81
CA ALA A 95 -13.89 -0.94 17.27
C ALA A 95 -13.40 -0.31 15.96
N TRP A 96 -12.08 -0.10 15.83
CA TRP A 96 -11.45 0.35 14.60
C TRP A 96 -11.66 -0.65 13.46
N PHE A 97 -11.49 -1.95 13.71
CA PHE A 97 -11.74 -2.95 12.67
C PHE A 97 -13.21 -3.04 12.25
N GLU A 98 -14.15 -2.86 13.17
CA GLU A 98 -15.57 -2.75 12.81
C GLU A 98 -15.87 -1.52 11.96
N ALA A 99 -15.37 -0.35 12.36
CA ALA A 99 -15.52 0.88 11.61
C ALA A 99 -14.91 0.79 10.20
N ARG A 100 -13.90 -0.07 10.01
CA ARG A 100 -13.25 -0.36 8.72
C ARG A 100 -13.86 -1.54 7.96
N GLY A 101 -14.91 -2.17 8.49
CA GLY A 101 -15.61 -3.30 7.87
C GLY A 101 -14.85 -4.63 7.93
N VAL A 102 -13.82 -4.74 8.76
CA VAL A 102 -13.01 -5.96 8.98
C VAL A 102 -13.52 -6.68 10.24
N ILE A 103 -14.82 -6.96 10.28
CA ILE A 103 -15.54 -7.44 11.48
C ILE A 103 -14.92 -8.71 12.06
N TRP A 104 -14.54 -9.66 11.19
CA TRP A 104 -13.91 -10.91 11.62
C TRP A 104 -12.62 -10.70 12.43
N ALA A 105 -11.87 -9.61 12.17
CA ALA A 105 -10.66 -9.30 12.92
C ALA A 105 -10.99 -8.66 14.28
N ALA A 106 -12.09 -7.91 14.36
CA ALA A 106 -12.60 -7.40 15.63
C ALA A 106 -13.06 -8.55 16.53
N ASP A 107 -13.76 -9.54 15.98
CA ASP A 107 -14.26 -10.70 16.72
C ASP A 107 -13.11 -11.53 17.30
N LEU A 108 -12.07 -11.83 16.51
CA LEU A 108 -10.89 -12.53 16.99
C LEU A 108 -10.19 -11.84 18.16
N LEU A 109 -10.12 -10.50 18.14
CA LEU A 109 -9.50 -9.75 19.24
C LEU A 109 -10.33 -9.83 20.52
N ARG A 110 -11.67 -9.78 20.40
CA ARG A 110 -12.57 -9.91 21.55
C ARG A 110 -12.55 -11.30 22.14
N GLU A 111 -12.43 -12.33 21.31
CA GLU A 111 -12.29 -13.72 21.76
C GLU A 111 -10.97 -13.94 22.51
N GLY A 112 -9.89 -13.26 22.08
CA GLY A 112 -8.57 -13.35 22.71
C GLY A 112 -8.40 -12.59 24.03
N ASP A 113 -9.30 -11.64 24.34
CA ASP A 113 -9.25 -10.79 25.54
C ASP A 113 -9.97 -11.43 26.77
N VAL A 114 -10.57 -12.63 26.60
CA VAL A 114 -11.30 -13.36 27.65
C VAL A 114 -10.39 -14.34 28.42
N SER A 115 -9.15 -13.97 28.74
CA SER A 115 -8.23 -14.79 29.56
C SER A 115 -7.76 -14.08 30.82
#